data_AF-A0A7K9S0F3-F1
#
_entry.id   AF-A0A7K9S0F3-F1
#
_cell.length_a   1.000
_cell.length_b   1.000
_cell.length_c   1.000
_cell.angle_alpha   90.00
_cell.angle_beta   90.00
_cell.angle_gamma   90.00
#
_symmetry.space_group_name_H-M   'P 1'
#
loop_
_entity.id
_entity.type
_entity.pdbx_description
1 polymer ?
#
loop_
_entity_poly.entity_id
_entity_poly.type
_entity_poly.pdbx_seq_one_letter_code
_entity_poly.pdbx_strand_id
1 'polypeptide(L)' 'IATARLSRACAIQSRQRGFMSASSCSENLKLLQLLVKSAKQEHCHLGVVFVDIAKAFDTVSHRHIIAGLVSR' A
#
# COMPACT_ATOMS: atom_id res chain seq x y z
N ILE A 1 -10.68 9.99 -5.34
CA ILE A 1 -10.26 11.42 -5.50
C ILE A 1 -8.80 11.62 -5.08
N ALA A 2 -8.37 11.19 -3.88
CA ALA A 2 -6.99 11.37 -3.41
C ALA A 2 -5.92 10.70 -4.30
N THR A 3 -6.02 9.39 -4.58
CA THR A 3 -5.00 8.69 -5.37
C THR A 3 -4.94 9.12 -6.83
N ALA A 4 -6.05 9.58 -7.42
CA ALA A 4 -6.07 10.09 -8.79
C ALA A 4 -5.25 11.38 -8.96
N ARG A 5 -5.18 12.23 -7.93
CA ARG A 5 -4.30 13.42 -7.92
C ARG A 5 -2.85 13.02 -7.71
N LEU A 6 -2.60 12.08 -6.81
CA LEU A 6 -1.26 11.58 -6.53
C LEU A 6 -0.65 10.87 -7.74
N SER A 7 -1.43 10.05 -8.47
CA SER A 7 -0.96 9.33 -9.66
C SER A 7 -0.56 10.24 -10.82
N ARG A 8 -1.01 11.50 -10.82
CA ARG A 8 -0.57 12.52 -11.79
C ARG A 8 0.76 13.16 -11.43
N ALA A 9 1.16 13.08 -10.17
CA ALA A 9 2.35 13.74 -9.63
C ALA A 9 3.49 12.74 -9.37
N CYS A 10 3.18 11.47 -9.11
CA CYS A 10 4.20 10.43 -8.98
C CYS A 10 3.67 9.05 -9.38
N ALA A 11 4.60 8.14 -9.71
CA ALA A 11 4.28 6.75 -9.96
C ALA A 11 3.77 6.09 -8.66
N ILE A 12 2.52 5.63 -8.68
CA ILE A 12 1.94 4.87 -7.58
C ILE A 12 2.52 3.46 -7.59
N GLN A 13 2.84 2.93 -6.41
CA GLN A 13 3.31 1.56 -6.31
C GLN A 13 2.22 0.59 -6.80
N SER A 14 2.58 -0.33 -7.68
CA SER A 14 1.69 -1.33 -8.28
C SER A 14 0.96 -2.24 -7.28
N ARG A 15 1.46 -2.38 -6.03
CA ARG A 15 0.78 -3.11 -4.94
C ARG A 15 -0.02 -2.20 -3.99
N GLN A 16 -0.06 -0.89 -4.21
CA GLN A 16 -0.97 -0.04 -3.45
C GLN A 16 -2.41 -0.47 -3.79
N ARG A 17 -3.22 -0.61 -2.75
CA ARG A 17 -4.65 -0.94 -2.88
C ARG A 17 -5.55 0.06 -2.15
N GLY A 18 -4.98 0.82 -1.20
CA GLY A 18 -5.69 1.91 -0.54
C GLY A 18 -6.02 3.04 -1.51
N PHE A 19 -7.28 3.49 -1.47
CA PHE A 19 -7.79 4.64 -2.23
C PHE A 19 -7.64 4.55 -3.77
N MET A 20 -7.31 3.37 -4.32
CA MET A 20 -7.26 3.14 -5.77
C MET A 20 -8.64 2.79 -6.34
N SER A 21 -8.89 3.17 -7.60
CA SER A 21 -10.11 2.79 -8.31
C SER A 21 -10.09 1.30 -8.62
N ALA A 22 -11.21 0.61 -8.41
CA ALA A 22 -11.38 -0.82 -8.70
C ALA A 22 -10.45 -1.79 -7.93
N SER A 23 -9.79 -1.32 -6.85
CA SER A 23 -9.01 -2.19 -5.95
C SER A 23 -9.82 -2.57 -4.71
N SER A 24 -9.78 -3.86 -4.35
CA SER A 24 -10.35 -4.36 -3.09
C SER A 24 -9.24 -4.87 -2.17
N CYS A 25 -9.49 -4.81 -0.85
CA CYS A 25 -8.63 -5.45 0.14
C CYS A 25 -8.61 -6.99 0.00
N SER A 26 -9.57 -7.57 -0.73
CA SER A 26 -9.66 -9.01 -0.96
C SER A 26 -8.42 -9.59 -1.65
N GLU A 27 -7.77 -8.82 -2.53
CA GLU A 27 -6.58 -9.28 -3.24
C GLU A 27 -5.40 -9.49 -2.28
N ASN A 28 -5.18 -8.53 -1.37
CA ASN A 28 -4.14 -8.64 -0.34
C ASN A 28 -4.40 -9.82 0.59
N LEU A 29 -5.67 -10.03 0.98
CA LEU A 29 -6.06 -11.18 1.80
C LEU A 29 -5.82 -12.50 1.06
N LYS A 30 -6.19 -12.58 -0.21
CA LYS A 30 -5.99 -13.77 -1.03
C LYS A 30 -4.51 -14.09 -1.21
N LEU A 31 -3.69 -13.06 -1.45
CA LEU A 31 -2.24 -13.21 -1.56
C LEU A 31 -1.64 -13.74 -0.26
N LEU A 32 -2.01 -13.16 0.89
CA LEU A 32 -1.56 -13.65 2.20
C LEU A 32 -1.96 -15.11 2.43
N GLN A 33 -3.20 -15.49 2.11
CA GLN A 33 -3.67 -16.87 2.21
C GLN A 33 -2.84 -17.83 1.33
N LEU A 34 -2.49 -17.41 0.11
CA LEU A 34 -1.65 -18.20 -0.78
C LEU A 34 -0.23 -18.35 -0.24
N LEU A 35 0.38 -17.28 0.26
CA LEU A 35 1.71 -17.34 0.88
C LEU A 35 1.74 -18.30 2.09
N VAL A 36 0.72 -18.22 2.96
CA VAL A 36 0.59 -19.14 4.10
C VAL A 36 0.43 -20.58 3.62
N LYS A 37 -0.37 -20.83 2.58
CA LYS A 37 -0.55 -22.17 2.02
C LYS A 37 0.75 -22.71 1.43
N SER A 38 1.48 -21.91 0.65
CA SER A 38 2.74 -22.30 0.05
C SER A 38 3.80 -22.60 1.10
N ALA A 39 3.94 -21.75 2.13
CA ALA A 39 4.90 -22.01 3.21
C ALA A 39 4.63 -23.33 3.95
N LYS A 40 3.34 -23.67 4.13
CA LYS A 40 2.94 -24.98 4.69
C LYS A 40 3.30 -26.15 3.78
N GLN A 41 3.13 -26.00 2.46
CA GLN A 41 3.44 -27.04 1.47
C GLN A 41 4.95 -27.28 1.35
N GLU A 42 5.74 -26.21 1.37
CA GLU A 42 7.20 -26.26 1.24
C GLU A 42 7.92 -26.48 2.58
N HIS A 43 7.17 -26.70 3.68
CA HIS A 43 7.70 -26.88 5.03
C HIS A 43 8.70 -25.78 5.46
N CYS A 44 8.44 -24.53 5.06
CA CYS A 44 9.31 -23.40 5.35
C CYS A 44 8.65 -22.37 6.28
N HIS A 45 9.47 -21.52 6.90
CA HIS A 45 8.97 -20.48 7.78
C HIS A 45 8.49 -19.25 7.00
N LEU A 46 7.33 -18.72 7.39
CA LEU A 46 6.80 -17.45 6.88
C LEU A 46 6.67 -16.45 8.03
N GLY A 47 7.43 -15.35 7.94
CA GLY A 47 7.26 -14.20 8.83
C GLY A 47 6.32 -13.18 8.21
N VAL A 48 5.38 -12.65 9.00
CA VAL A 48 4.47 -11.57 8.59
C VAL A 48 4.56 -10.44 9.60
N VAL A 49 4.83 -9.22 9.13
CA VAL A 49 4.90 -8.02 9.97
C VAL A 49 3.77 -7.08 9.57
N PHE A 50 2.93 -6.72 10.54
CA PHE A 50 1.88 -5.71 10.38
C PHE A 50 2.42 -4.37 10.89
N VAL A 51 2.41 -3.36 10.02
CA VAL A 51 2.87 -2.00 10.32
C VAL A 51 1.69 -1.05 10.20
N ASP A 52 1.53 -0.18 11.20
CA ASP A 52 0.54 0.89 11.19
C ASP A 52 1.21 2.24 11.50
N ILE A 53 0.69 3.32 10.92
CA ILE A 53 1.22 4.68 11.09
C ILE A 53 0.18 5.50 11.84
N ALA A 54 0.46 5.82 13.10
CA ALA A 54 -0.41 6.65 13.92
C ALA A 54 -0.61 8.03 13.29
N LYS A 55 -1.87 8.48 13.20
CA LYS A 55 -2.25 9.81 12.68
C LYS A 55 -1.70 10.10 11.26
N ALA A 56 -1.71 9.10 10.38
CA ALA A 56 -1.09 9.16 9.05
C ALA A 56 -1.51 10.35 8.15
N PHE A 57 -2.64 11.00 8.43
CA PHE A 57 -3.04 12.22 7.72
C PHE A 57 -2.58 13.51 8.43
N ASP A 58 -2.53 13.52 9.76
CA ASP A 58 -2.15 14.69 10.55
C ASP A 58 -0.64 14.87 10.65
N THR A 59 0.12 13.78 10.54
CA THR A 59 1.59 13.80 10.72
C THR A 59 2.35 14.16 9.44
N VAL A 60 1.66 14.34 8.31
CA VAL A 60 2.31 14.67 7.04
C VAL A 60 2.53 16.17 6.97
N SER A 61 3.80 16.59 6.93
CA SER A 61 4.13 18.01 6.79
C SER A 61 3.62 18.57 5.45
N HIS A 62 3.13 19.82 5.48
CA HIS A 62 2.70 20.53 4.27
C HIS A 62 3.80 20.62 3.20
N ARG A 63 5.07 20.73 3.62
CA ARG A 63 6.23 20.71 2.71
C ARG A 63 6.29 19.40 1.92
N HIS A 64 6.04 18.26 2.55
CA HIS A 64 6.03 16.96 1.87
C HIS A 64 4.87 16.83 0.88
N ILE A 65 3.70 17.35 1.23
CA ILE A 65 2.54 17.36 0.32
C ILE A 65 2.85 18.20 -0.92
N ILE A 66 3.38 19.41 -0.76
CA ILE A 66 3.74 20.30 -1.88
C ILE A 66 4.83 19.66 -2.74
N ALA A 67 5.90 19.13 -2.14
CA ALA A 67 6.97 18.46 -2.87
C ALA A 67 6.42 17.31 -3.73
N GLY A 68 5.54 16.47 -3.16
CA GLY A 68 4.90 15.36 -3.88
C GLY A 68 3.92 15.79 -4.97
N LEU A 69 3.48 17.05 -5.00
CA LEU A 69 2.62 17.61 -6.05
C LEU A 69 3.40 18.36 -7.13
N VAL A 70 4.61 18.86 -6.82
CA VAL A 70 5.42 19.70 -7.71
C VAL A 70 6.49 18.89 -8.46
N SER A 71 6.91 17.73 -7.94
CA SER A 71 7.76 16.80 -8.69
C SER A 71 7.09 16.39 -9.99
N ARG A 72 7.64 16.88 -11.11
CA ARG A 72 7.36 16.42 -12.48
C ARG A 72 8.47 15.50 -12.92
#